data_AF-A0A8T3XJ40-F1
#
_entry.id   AF-A0A8T3XJ40-F1
#
_cell.length_a   1.000
_cell.length_b   1.000
_cell.length_c   1.000
_cell.angle_alpha   90.00
_cell.angle_beta   90.00
_cell.angle_gamma   90.00
#
_symmetry.space_group_name_H-M   'P 1'
#
loop_
_entity.id
_entity.type
_entity.pdbx_description
1 polymer ?
#
loop_
_entity_poly.entity_id
_entity_poly.type
_entity_poly.pdbx_seq_one_letter_code
_entity_poly.pdbx_strand_id
1 'polypeptide(L)'
;MTTPLMIETLIILPKSLSYIAMIGLVVAGIVEFRQSYIGRVGIFLNSLLLWQIFYHYFNNLPNWFQIYLNIGTIIGIIALVAYLSKESLPVEFYQISFLAYGSFSILIIAALWFGGYLGTTQNLINTSIIK
;
A
#
# COMPACT_ATOMS: atom_id res chain seq x y z
N MET A 1 -15.67 13.82 -0.66
CA MET A 1 -14.37 13.28 -1.15
C MET A 1 -13.29 13.78 -0.22
N THR A 2 -12.39 12.92 0.23
CA THR A 2 -11.23 13.33 1.03
C THR A 2 -10.11 13.82 0.12
N THR A 3 -9.25 14.71 0.60
CA THR A 3 -8.06 15.14 -0.14
C THR A 3 -6.91 14.16 0.08
N PRO A 4 -6.07 13.88 -0.93
CA PRO A 4 -4.89 13.07 -0.75
C PRO A 4 -3.87 13.82 0.11
N LEU A 5 -3.33 13.17 1.14
CA LEU A 5 -2.24 13.74 1.95
C LEU A 5 -0.87 13.65 1.26
N MET A 6 -0.68 12.66 0.37
CA MET A 6 0.52 12.56 -0.44
C MET A 6 0.44 13.54 -1.62
N ILE A 7 1.58 14.11 -2.02
CA ILE A 7 1.70 14.93 -3.22
C ILE A 7 2.34 14.13 -4.36
N GLU A 8 1.90 14.37 -5.60
CA GLU A 8 2.35 13.64 -6.79
C GLU A 8 3.87 13.65 -6.98
N THR A 9 4.52 14.75 -6.61
CA THR A 9 5.98 14.93 -6.77
C THR A 9 6.80 13.97 -5.90
N LEU A 10 6.20 13.33 -4.90
CA LEU A 10 6.84 12.29 -4.08
C LEU A 10 6.69 10.87 -4.66
N ILE A 11 6.00 10.72 -5.80
CA ILE A 11 5.82 9.45 -6.51
C ILE A 11 6.96 9.31 -7.52
N ILE A 12 8.07 8.74 -7.03
CA ILE A 12 9.34 8.77 -7.77
C ILE A 12 9.58 7.46 -8.53
N LEU A 13 8.87 6.37 -8.22
CA LEU A 13 9.23 5.04 -8.76
C LEU A 13 8.89 4.91 -10.26
N PRO A 14 9.90 4.69 -11.13
CA PRO A 14 9.68 4.42 -12.55
C PRO A 14 8.82 3.17 -12.73
N LYS A 15 7.95 3.15 -13.75
CA LYS A 15 7.09 1.98 -14.05
C LYS A 15 7.87 0.65 -14.17
N SER A 16 9.13 0.69 -14.61
CA SER A 16 10.02 -0.47 -14.71
C SER A 16 10.44 -1.06 -13.37
N LEU A 17 10.42 -0.28 -12.28
CA LEU A 17 10.68 -0.78 -10.93
C LEU A 17 9.47 -1.51 -10.32
N SER A 18 8.29 -1.49 -10.96
CA SER A 18 7.07 -2.13 -10.39
C SER A 18 7.24 -3.64 -10.16
N TYR A 19 7.82 -4.37 -11.11
CA TYR A 19 8.06 -5.81 -10.97
C TYR A 19 9.08 -6.12 -9.87
N ILE A 20 10.16 -5.33 -9.79
CA ILE A 20 11.18 -5.47 -8.76
C ILE A 20 10.58 -5.14 -7.37
N ALA A 21 9.74 -4.12 -7.29
CA ALA A 21 9.02 -3.76 -6.06
C ALA A 21 8.04 -4.85 -5.62
N MET A 22 7.34 -5.51 -6.57
CA MET A 22 6.48 -6.64 -6.26
C MET A 22 7.27 -7.85 -5.75
N ILE A 23 8.39 -8.19 -6.39
CA ILE A 23 9.28 -9.28 -5.91
C ILE A 23 9.82 -8.92 -4.52
N GLY A 24 10.23 -7.67 -4.33
CA GLY A 24 10.68 -7.13 -3.04
C GLY A 24 9.61 -7.26 -1.96
N LEU A 25 8.35 -6.92 -2.26
CA LEU A 25 7.21 -7.10 -1.36
C LEU A 25 6.98 -8.56 -1.00
N VAL A 26 7.13 -9.50 -1.94
CA VAL A 26 6.97 -10.93 -1.65
C VAL A 26 8.07 -11.41 -0.70
N VAL A 27 9.33 -11.05 -0.98
CA VAL A 27 10.46 -11.42 -0.12
C VAL A 27 10.33 -10.77 1.26
N ALA A 28 10.00 -9.48 1.33
CA ALA A 28 9.76 -8.77 2.58
C ALA A 28 8.60 -9.39 3.35
N GLY A 29 7.49 -9.71 2.69
CA GLY A 29 6.34 -10.38 3.30
C GLY A 29 6.68 -11.75 3.89
N ILE A 30 7.52 -12.55 3.23
CA ILE A 30 8.00 -13.83 3.78
C ILE A 30 8.84 -13.60 5.04
N VAL A 31 9.74 -12.62 5.02
CA VAL A 31 10.58 -12.30 6.18
C VAL A 31 9.74 -11.79 7.36
N GLU A 32 8.85 -10.85 7.11
CA GLU A 32 7.92 -10.29 8.10
C GLU A 32 7.00 -11.36 8.68
N PHE A 33 6.48 -12.27 7.85
CA PHE A 33 5.62 -13.37 8.30
C PHE A 33 6.37 -14.34 9.21
N ARG A 34 7.63 -14.67 8.90
CA ARG A 34 8.45 -15.54 9.76
C ARG A 34 8.79 -14.89 11.10
N GLN A 35 8.89 -13.57 11.11
CA GLN A 35 9.24 -12.78 12.28
C GLN A 35 8.01 -12.35 13.09
N SER A 36 6.80 -12.47 12.53
CA SER A 36 5.55 -11.95 13.08
C SER A 36 5.61 -10.46 13.45
N TYR A 37 6.53 -9.71 12.84
CA TYR A 37 6.68 -8.27 13.05
C TYR A 37 7.15 -7.60 11.76
N ILE A 38 6.85 -6.31 11.64
CA ILE A 38 7.36 -5.42 10.60
C ILE A 38 8.27 -4.35 11.22
N GLY A 39 9.42 -4.09 10.60
CA GLY A 39 10.33 -3.04 11.05
C GLY A 39 9.80 -1.63 10.71
N ARG A 40 10.20 -0.62 11.49
CA ARG A 40 9.81 0.80 11.27
C ARG A 40 10.04 1.28 9.84
N VAL A 41 11.18 0.92 9.24
CA VAL A 41 11.50 1.24 7.85
C VAL A 41 10.56 0.52 6.88
N GLY A 42 10.22 -0.74 7.15
CA GLY A 42 9.25 -1.50 6.38
C GLY A 42 7.88 -0.82 6.38
N ILE A 43 7.38 -0.41 7.54
CA ILE A 43 6.09 0.32 7.68
C ILE A 43 6.09 1.57 6.79
N PHE A 44 7.13 2.39 6.86
CA PHE A 44 7.24 3.61 6.05
C PHE A 44 7.28 3.32 4.54
N LEU A 45 8.12 2.37 4.11
CA LEU A 45 8.26 2.02 2.70
C LEU A 45 6.97 1.41 2.13
N ASN A 46 6.30 0.57 2.91
CA ASN A 46 5.02 -0.05 2.57
C ASN A 46 3.91 1.00 2.42
N SER A 47 3.82 1.97 3.35
CA SER A 47 2.90 3.11 3.21
C SER A 47 3.19 3.95 1.96
N LEU A 48 4.46 4.20 1.64
CA LEU A 48 4.85 4.90 0.41
C LEU A 48 4.44 4.13 -0.84
N LEU A 49 4.66 2.81 -0.85
CA LEU A 49 4.36 1.97 -1.99
C LEU A 49 2.85 1.90 -2.28
N LEU A 50 2.01 1.88 -1.24
CA LEU A 50 0.55 2.01 -1.40
C LEU A 50 0.18 3.28 -2.16
N TRP A 51 0.77 4.42 -1.79
CA TRP A 51 0.53 5.65 -2.52
C TRP A 51 0.97 5.56 -3.98
N GLN A 52 2.12 4.96 -4.25
CA GLN A 52 2.58 4.81 -5.64
C GLN A 52 1.65 3.94 -6.50
N ILE A 53 1.05 2.90 -5.91
CA ILE A 53 0.09 2.03 -6.61
C ILE A 53 -1.22 2.76 -6.86
N PHE A 54 -1.72 3.50 -5.86
CA PHE A 54 -3.11 3.95 -5.81
C PHE A 54 -3.33 5.45 -6.07
N TYR A 55 -2.29 6.28 -6.10
CA TYR A 55 -2.44 7.74 -6.21
C TYR A 55 -3.25 8.17 -7.43
N HIS A 56 -2.92 7.66 -8.62
CA HIS A 56 -3.64 8.01 -9.84
C HIS A 56 -5.10 7.53 -9.85
N TYR A 57 -5.45 6.57 -8.99
CA TYR A 57 -6.80 6.05 -8.84
C TYR A 57 -7.54 6.66 -7.65
N PHE A 58 -6.89 7.52 -6.85
CA PHE A 58 -7.37 7.96 -5.53
C PHE A 58 -8.82 8.46 -5.54
N ASN A 59 -9.18 9.30 -6.50
CA ASN A 59 -10.54 9.85 -6.63
C ASN A 59 -11.60 8.79 -6.99
N ASN A 60 -11.17 7.67 -7.57
CA ASN A 60 -12.03 6.54 -7.95
C ASN A 60 -12.10 5.46 -6.86
N LEU A 61 -11.30 5.59 -5.78
CA LEU A 61 -11.32 4.66 -4.67
C LEU A 61 -12.55 4.95 -3.77
N PRO A 62 -13.13 3.92 -3.14
CA PRO A 62 -14.17 4.14 -2.14
C PRO A 62 -13.62 4.93 -0.95
N ASN A 63 -14.46 5.75 -0.31
CA ASN A 63 -14.04 6.68 0.76
C ASN A 63 -13.24 6.01 1.89
N TRP A 64 -13.61 4.80 2.29
CA TRP A 64 -12.90 4.07 3.34
C TRP A 64 -11.45 3.77 2.95
N PHE A 65 -11.19 3.53 1.67
CA PHE A 65 -9.85 3.22 1.16
C PHE A 65 -9.01 4.49 0.97
N GLN A 66 -9.65 5.62 0.61
CA GLN A 66 -9.00 6.93 0.63
C GLN A 66 -8.53 7.29 2.05
N ILE A 67 -9.38 7.05 3.06
CA ILE A 67 -9.03 7.25 4.47
C ILE A 67 -7.89 6.30 4.88
N TYR A 68 -7.95 5.04 4.49
CA TYR A 68 -6.88 4.07 4.74
C TYR A 68 -5.52 4.54 4.20
N LEU A 69 -5.45 5.05 2.96
CA LEU A 69 -4.21 5.59 2.39
C LEU A 69 -3.67 6.78 3.19
N ASN A 70 -4.57 7.70 3.61
CA ASN A 70 -4.20 8.85 4.42
C ASN A 70 -3.69 8.44 5.82
N ILE A 71 -4.34 7.46 6.47
CA ILE A 71 -3.85 6.89 7.73
C ILE A 71 -2.48 6.23 7.53
N GLY A 72 -2.28 5.56 6.39
CA GLY A 72 -0.99 4.98 6.01
C GLY A 72 0.13 6.01 5.97
N THR A 73 -0.12 7.22 5.46
CA THR A 73 0.84 8.33 5.50
C THR A 73 1.22 8.69 6.92
N ILE A 74 0.24 8.86 7.81
CA ILE A 74 0.47 9.24 9.21
C ILE A 74 1.30 8.17 9.92
N ILE A 75 0.91 6.91 9.79
CA ILE A 75 1.61 5.77 10.40
C ILE A 75 3.03 5.64 9.84
N GLY A 76 3.21 5.80 8.54
CA GLY A 76 4.53 5.78 7.90
C GLY A 76 5.43 6.89 8.42
N ILE A 77 4.92 8.11 8.56
CA ILE A 77 5.68 9.24 9.12
C ILE A 77 6.05 8.99 10.58
N ILE A 78 5.12 8.50 11.42
CA ILE A 78 5.40 8.15 12.82
C ILE A 78 6.51 7.10 12.90
N ALA A 79 6.45 6.06 12.06
CA ALA A 79 7.47 5.01 12.01
C ALA A 79 8.84 5.58 11.58
N LEU A 80 8.88 6.47 10.60
CA LEU A 80 10.10 7.13 10.15
C LEU A 80 10.70 8.02 11.24
N VAL A 81 9.88 8.87 11.89
CA VAL A 81 10.33 9.73 12.98
C VAL A 81 10.87 8.89 14.13
N ALA A 82 10.16 7.84 14.55
CA ALA A 82 10.63 6.94 15.58
C ALA A 82 11.95 6.24 15.20
N TYR A 83 12.13 5.87 13.93
CA TYR A 83 13.39 5.30 13.45
C TYR A 83 14.55 6.29 13.55
N LEU A 84 14.35 7.54 13.09
CA LEU A 84 15.37 8.59 13.13
C LEU A 84 15.72 9.02 14.56
N SER A 85 14.71 9.14 15.43
CA SER A 85 14.89 9.47 16.84
C SER A 85 15.41 8.29 17.68
N LYS A 86 15.54 7.09 17.08
CA LYS A 86 15.90 5.83 17.76
C LYS A 86 14.95 5.43 18.91
N GLU A 87 13.76 6.02 18.94
CA GLU A 87 12.73 5.77 19.94
C GLU A 87 11.93 4.50 19.64
N SER A 88 11.62 3.73 20.67
CA SER A 88 10.75 2.55 20.54
C SER A 88 9.29 2.98 20.54
N LEU A 89 8.51 2.45 19.60
CA LEU A 89 7.06 2.56 19.59
C LEU A 89 6.41 1.43 20.42
N PRO A 90 5.16 1.60 20.89
CA PRO A 90 4.41 0.54 21.58
C PRO A 90 4.25 -0.72 20.72
N VAL A 91 4.11 -1.88 21.35
CA VAL A 91 3.97 -3.18 20.65
C VAL A 91 2.71 -3.20 19.78
N GLU A 92 1.63 -2.58 20.25
CA GLU A 92 0.35 -2.47 19.56
C GLU A 92 0.50 -1.72 18.22
N PHE A 93 1.39 -0.72 18.16
CA PHE A 93 1.67 0.00 16.92
C PHE A 93 2.25 -0.93 15.87
N TYR A 94 3.18 -1.81 16.25
CA TYR A 94 3.78 -2.79 15.33
C TYR A 94 2.78 -3.84 14.88
N GLN A 95 1.91 -4.32 15.77
CA GLN A 95 0.89 -5.31 15.42
C GLN A 95 -0.15 -4.75 14.46
N ILE A 96 -0.66 -3.54 14.72
CA ILE A 96 -1.60 -2.85 13.84
C ILE A 96 -0.93 -2.57 12.49
N SER A 97 0.32 -2.10 12.51
CA SER A 97 1.06 -1.81 11.28
C SER A 97 1.38 -3.06 10.47
N PHE A 98 1.68 -4.18 11.13
CA PHE A 98 1.89 -5.46 10.45
C PHE A 98 0.60 -5.95 9.77
N LEU A 99 -0.53 -5.89 10.48
CA LEU A 99 -1.81 -6.33 9.93
C LEU A 99 -2.29 -5.45 8.79
N ALA A 100 -2.19 -4.13 8.93
CA ALA A 100 -2.77 -3.19 7.98
C ALA A 100 -1.78 -2.76 6.88
N TYR A 101 -0.49 -2.68 7.17
CA TYR A 101 0.55 -2.14 6.28
C TYR A 101 1.76 -3.09 6.15
N GLY A 102 1.61 -4.36 6.54
CA GLY A 102 2.57 -5.42 6.22
C GLY A 102 2.66 -5.67 4.72
N SER A 103 3.79 -6.18 4.25
CA SER A 103 3.98 -6.41 2.82
C SER A 103 2.99 -7.42 2.26
N PHE A 104 2.58 -8.42 3.05
CA PHE A 104 1.54 -9.38 2.66
C PHE A 104 0.16 -8.73 2.53
N SER A 105 -0.21 -7.85 3.46
CA SER A 105 -1.48 -7.12 3.42
C SER A 105 -1.57 -6.20 2.20
N ILE A 106 -0.46 -5.53 1.86
CA ILE A 106 -0.38 -4.70 0.65
C ILE A 106 -0.52 -5.56 -0.61
N LEU A 107 0.12 -6.73 -0.67
CA LEU A 107 -0.02 -7.65 -1.80
C LEU A 107 -1.48 -8.09 -2.00
N ILE A 108 -2.19 -8.42 -0.92
CA ILE A 108 -3.62 -8.77 -1.00
C ILE A 108 -4.44 -7.59 -1.54
N ILE A 109 -4.25 -6.40 -0.99
CA ILE A 109 -5.01 -5.20 -1.41
C ILE A 109 -4.74 -4.88 -2.88
N ALA A 110 -3.48 -4.94 -3.31
CA ALA A 110 -3.10 -4.74 -4.70
C ALA A 110 -3.74 -5.81 -5.60
N ALA A 111 -3.65 -7.09 -5.22
CA ALA A 111 -4.23 -8.20 -5.99
C ALA A 111 -5.75 -8.08 -6.12
N LEU A 112 -6.46 -7.72 -5.04
CA LEU A 112 -7.90 -7.51 -5.07
C LEU A 112 -8.31 -6.36 -5.98
N TRP A 113 -7.58 -5.25 -5.94
CA TRP A 113 -7.84 -4.11 -6.82
C TRP A 113 -7.63 -4.46 -8.29
N PHE A 114 -6.48 -5.03 -8.65
CA PHE A 114 -6.18 -5.38 -10.04
C PHE A 114 -7.05 -6.54 -10.55
N GLY A 115 -7.32 -7.55 -9.72
CA GLY A 115 -8.22 -8.65 -10.06
C GLY A 115 -9.67 -8.19 -10.27
N GLY A 116 -10.18 -7.31 -9.40
CA GLY A 116 -11.50 -6.70 -9.55
C GLY A 116 -11.60 -5.80 -10.78
N TYR A 117 -10.54 -5.05 -11.10
CA TYR A 117 -10.48 -4.19 -12.29
C TYR A 117 -10.44 -4.99 -13.60
N LEU A 118 -9.76 -6.14 -13.61
CA LEU A 118 -9.75 -7.05 -14.77
C LEU A 118 -11.11 -7.75 -14.97
N GLY A 119 -11.82 -8.07 -13.89
CA GLY A 119 -13.15 -8.66 -13.96
C GLY A 119 -14.23 -7.70 -14.50
N THR A 120 -14.16 -6.42 -14.16
CA THR A 120 -15.12 -5.41 -14.67
C THR A 120 -14.86 -5.05 -16.14
N THR A 121 -13.59 -4.97 -16.56
CA THR A 121 -13.24 -4.70 -17.96
C THR A 121 -13.62 -5.83 -18.91
N GLN A 122 -13.48 -7.11 -18.52
CA GLN A 122 -13.97 -8.23 -19.34
C GLN A 122 -15.50 -8.22 -19.52
N ASN A 123 -16.25 -7.84 -18.47
CA ASN A 123 -17.71 -7.76 -18.56
C ASN A 123 -18.20 -6.63 -19.48
N LEU A 124 -17.48 -5.52 -19.57
CA LEU A 124 -17.79 -4.42 -20.50
C LEU A 124 -17.47 -4.79 -21.96
N ILE A 125 -16.42 -5.57 -22.21
CA ILE A 125 -16.09 -6.07 -23.56
C ILE A 125 -17.12 -7.10 -24.03
N ASN A 126 -17.52 -8.03 -23.15
CA ASN A 126 -18.52 -9.05 -23.50
C ASN A 126 -19.91 -8.45 -23.78
N THR A 127 -20.25 -7.32 -23.17
CA THR A 127 -21.54 -6.64 -23.41
C THR A 127 -21.54 -5.71 -24.64
N SER A 128 -20.38 -5.30 -25.14
CA SER A 128 -20.26 -4.52 -26.39
C SER A 128 -20.18 -5.38 -27.66
N ILE A 129 -19.78 -6.65 -27.54
CA ILE A 129 -19.74 -7.61 -28.65
C ILE A 129 -21.12 -8.25 -28.93
N ILE A 130 -22.06 -8.18 -27.97
CA ILE A 130 -23.42 -8.73 -28.09
C ILE A 130 -24.43 -7.66 -28.59
N LYS A 131 -23.96 -6.50 -29.06
CA LYS A 131 -24.77 -5.48 -29.75
C LYS A 131 -24.32 -5.32 -31.19
#